data_AF-A0A9D5W1M3-F1
#
_entry.id   AF-A0A9D5W1M3-F1
#
_cell.length_a   1.000
_cell.length_b   1.000
_cell.length_c   1.000
_cell.angle_alpha   90.00
_cell.angle_beta   90.00
_cell.angle_gamma   90.00
#
_symmetry.space_group_name_H-M   'P 1'
#
loop_
_entity.id
_entity.type
_entity.pdbx_description
1 polymer ?
#
loop_
_entity_poly.entity_id
_entity_poly.type
_entity_poly.pdbx_seq_one_letter_code
_entity_poly.pdbx_strand_id
1 'polypeptide(L)'
;MMNNPNIKNLIKFNLLPEIKGNISDLSFLFSKEDLLRLINHDSMKVYYKIQIDEDNFTLSELPTTTARAELILPVIKDIIGNLEGGVSVLDIACSPGYFMFKIADLGVKSITGVDVREDHANQFKLLNHFY
;
A
#
# COMPACT_ATOMS: atom_id res chain seq x y z
N MET A 1 -18.98 -29.11 -20.60
CA MET A 1 -19.38 -27.69 -20.77
C MET A 1 -20.27 -27.29 -19.62
N MET A 2 -19.89 -26.21 -18.90
CA MET A 2 -20.73 -25.17 -18.26
C MET A 2 -21.83 -25.62 -17.28
N ASN A 3 -21.95 -25.11 -16.05
CA ASN A 3 -21.64 -23.79 -15.51
C ASN A 3 -21.26 -23.94 -14.02
N ASN A 4 -20.22 -23.26 -13.57
CA ASN A 4 -19.95 -23.07 -12.14
C ASN A 4 -20.67 -21.78 -11.71
N PRO A 5 -21.81 -21.85 -11.00
CA PRO A 5 -22.52 -20.68 -10.55
C PRO A 5 -21.98 -20.34 -9.16
N ASN A 6 -21.11 -19.32 -9.07
CA ASN A 6 -20.99 -18.39 -7.92
C ASN A 6 -19.70 -17.55 -7.90
N ILE A 7 -19.16 -17.16 -9.06
CA ILE A 7 -18.28 -15.96 -9.14
C ILE A 7 -19.18 -14.71 -9.19
N LYS A 8 -20.04 -14.54 -8.18
CA LYS A 8 -20.88 -13.33 -8.00
C LYS A 8 -20.79 -12.72 -6.60
N ASN A 9 -19.90 -13.25 -5.74
CA ASN A 9 -19.64 -12.71 -4.40
C ASN A 9 -18.22 -12.14 -4.20
N LEU A 10 -17.49 -11.84 -5.28
CA LEU A 10 -16.29 -10.99 -5.21
C LEU A 10 -16.68 -9.51 -5.32
N ILE A 11 -17.53 -9.04 -4.40
CA ILE A 11 -17.76 -7.61 -4.19
C ILE A 11 -17.80 -7.36 -2.69
N LYS A 12 -16.67 -6.88 -2.18
CA LYS A 12 -16.45 -5.77 -1.24
C LYS A 12 -15.18 -6.04 -0.45
N PHE A 13 -14.03 -5.96 -1.13
CA PHE A 13 -12.81 -5.61 -0.41
C PHE A 13 -12.73 -4.11 -0.50
N ASN A 14 -12.89 -3.46 0.66
CA ASN A 14 -12.91 -2.02 0.79
C ASN A 14 -11.63 -1.49 0.12
N LEU A 15 -11.79 -0.75 -0.98
CA LEU A 15 -10.91 0.38 -1.28
C LEU A 15 -10.61 1.05 0.07
N LEU A 16 -9.37 1.47 0.33
CA LEU A 16 -9.14 2.27 1.52
C LEU A 16 -10.24 3.34 1.57
N PRO A 17 -11.07 3.38 2.63
CA PRO A 17 -11.99 4.48 2.77
C PRO A 17 -11.12 5.72 2.71
N GLU A 18 -11.52 6.66 1.86
CA GLU A 18 -10.81 7.92 1.67
C GLU A 18 -10.35 8.47 3.02
N ILE A 19 -9.03 8.46 3.27
CA ILE A 19 -8.48 8.86 4.57
C ILE A 19 -8.31 10.37 4.52
N LYS A 20 -8.92 11.07 5.47
CA LYS A 20 -8.81 12.52 5.62
C LYS A 20 -8.13 12.87 6.93
N GLY A 21 -7.29 13.88 6.92
CA GLY A 21 -6.64 14.39 8.13
C GLY A 21 -6.02 15.76 7.92
N ASN A 22 -5.42 16.32 8.97
CA ASN A 22 -4.71 17.59 8.90
C ASN A 22 -3.22 17.35 8.64
N ILE A 23 -2.58 18.21 7.85
CA ILE A 23 -1.13 18.13 7.57
C ILE A 23 -0.31 18.25 8.86
N SER A 24 -0.79 19.00 9.86
CA SER A 24 -0.14 19.10 11.17
C SER A 24 0.02 17.75 11.84
N ASP A 25 -0.91 16.82 11.60
CA ASP A 25 -0.87 15.47 12.16
C ASP A 25 0.28 14.65 11.56
N LEU A 26 0.79 15.03 10.40
CA LEU A 26 1.92 14.36 9.74
C LEU A 26 3.28 14.98 10.09
N SER A 27 3.29 16.11 10.82
CA SER A 27 4.51 16.88 11.11
C SER A 27 5.53 16.15 11.98
N PHE A 28 5.10 15.13 12.73
CA PHE A 28 5.99 14.27 13.51
C PHE A 28 6.62 13.13 12.68
N LEU A 29 6.01 12.79 11.54
CA LEU A 29 6.47 11.75 10.62
C LEU A 29 7.35 12.29 9.50
N PHE A 30 7.08 13.54 9.10
CA PHE A 30 7.66 14.13 7.90
C PHE A 30 8.09 15.57 8.15
N SER A 31 9.23 15.95 7.56
CA SER A 31 9.56 17.36 7.42
C SER A 31 8.58 18.06 6.47
N LYS A 32 8.55 19.40 6.51
CA LYS A 32 7.76 20.18 5.55
C LYS A 32 8.21 19.90 4.11
N GLU A 33 9.52 19.74 3.87
CA GLU A 33 10.05 19.38 2.55
C GLU A 33 9.59 17.99 2.10
N ASP A 34 9.55 16.99 3.00
CA ASP A 34 9.08 15.64 2.67
C ASP A 34 7.60 15.63 2.29
N LEU A 35 6.78 16.39 3.02
CA LEU A 35 5.36 16.56 2.69
C LEU A 35 5.21 17.23 1.31
N LEU A 36 5.97 18.29 1.01
CA LEU A 36 5.96 18.92 -0.30
C LEU A 36 6.41 17.99 -1.43
N ARG A 37 7.38 17.11 -1.18
CA ARG A 37 7.82 16.09 -2.14
C ARG A 37 6.73 15.06 -2.39
N LEU A 38 6.08 14.57 -1.33
CA LEU A 38 4.97 13.62 -1.43
C LEU A 38 3.79 14.19 -2.24
N ILE A 39 3.51 15.50 -2.12
CA ILE A 39 2.43 16.15 -2.88
C ILE A 39 2.76 16.24 -4.37
N ASN A 40 4.00 16.59 -4.71
CA ASN A 40 4.37 17.00 -6.07
C ASN A 40 4.88 15.84 -6.95
N HIS A 41 5.08 14.65 -6.39
CA HIS A 41 5.75 13.57 -7.12
C HIS A 41 4.75 12.60 -7.77
N ASP A 42 4.90 12.38 -9.08
CA ASP A 42 4.02 11.51 -9.85
C ASP A 42 4.07 10.04 -9.41
N SER A 43 5.13 9.59 -8.74
CA SER A 43 5.24 8.21 -8.20
C SER A 43 4.22 7.90 -7.11
N MET A 44 3.66 8.93 -6.45
CA MET A 44 2.54 8.76 -5.53
C MET A 44 1.32 8.21 -6.25
N LYS A 45 1.18 8.53 -7.54
CA LYS A 45 0.05 8.11 -8.36
C LYS A 45 0.09 6.62 -8.75
N VAL A 46 0.96 5.82 -8.14
CA VAL A 46 1.04 4.40 -8.42
C VAL A 46 -0.06 3.66 -7.65
N TYR A 47 -0.13 3.78 -6.32
CA TYR A 47 -1.15 3.07 -5.53
C TYR A 47 -2.12 3.99 -4.77
N TYR A 48 -1.70 5.22 -4.42
CA TYR A 48 -2.54 6.13 -3.65
C TYR A 48 -2.38 7.58 -4.09
N LYS A 49 -3.47 8.21 -4.49
CA LYS A 49 -3.51 9.65 -4.73
C LYS A 49 -3.60 10.39 -3.39
N ILE A 50 -2.61 11.23 -3.12
CA ILE A 50 -2.70 12.27 -2.11
C ILE A 50 -3.23 13.54 -2.76
N GLN A 51 -4.29 14.11 -2.19
CA GLN A 51 -4.75 15.45 -2.47
C GLN A 51 -4.55 16.29 -1.22
N ILE A 52 -4.09 17.53 -1.38
CA ILE A 52 -3.94 18.48 -0.28
C ILE A 52 -4.73 19.74 -0.62
N ASP A 53 -5.49 20.24 0.35
CA ASP A 53 -6.24 21.48 0.27
C ASP A 53 -6.01 22.30 1.55
N GLU A 54 -5.36 23.45 1.42
CA GLU A 54 -4.88 24.29 2.52
C GLU A 54 -4.08 23.47 3.55
N ASP A 55 -4.69 23.14 4.69
CA ASP A 55 -4.12 22.38 5.80
C ASP A 55 -4.63 20.93 5.88
N ASN A 56 -5.42 20.47 4.92
CA ASN A 56 -6.04 19.14 4.92
C ASN A 56 -5.43 18.25 3.85
N PHE A 57 -5.32 16.95 4.11
CA PHE A 57 -4.98 15.94 3.11
C PHE A 57 -6.10 14.92 2.94
N THR A 58 -6.12 14.32 1.76
CA THR A 58 -6.97 13.19 1.40
C THR A 58 -6.13 12.12 0.71
N LEU A 59 -6.09 10.91 1.25
CA LEU A 59 -5.51 9.72 0.62
C LEU A 59 -6.63 8.89 0.00
N SER A 60 -6.49 8.58 -1.28
CA SER A 60 -7.42 7.71 -2.01
C SER A 60 -6.66 6.70 -2.84
N GLU A 61 -7.14 5.47 -2.93
CA GLU A 61 -6.48 4.43 -3.72
C GLU A 61 -6.60 4.67 -5.23
N LEU A 62 -5.57 4.30 -5.99
CA LEU A 62 -5.54 4.41 -7.45
C LEU A 62 -5.82 3.05 -8.12
N PRO A 63 -6.98 2.88 -8.79
CA PRO A 63 -7.46 1.56 -9.21
C PRO A 63 -6.55 0.82 -10.21
N THR A 64 -5.83 1.55 -11.05
CA THR A 64 -5.19 0.96 -12.25
C THR A 64 -3.93 0.15 -11.95
N THR A 65 -3.16 0.52 -10.93
CA THR A 65 -1.93 -0.21 -10.58
C THR A 65 -2.21 -1.30 -9.56
N THR A 66 -3.12 -1.06 -8.62
CA THR A 66 -3.61 -2.10 -7.72
C THR A 66 -4.17 -3.28 -8.50
N ALA A 67 -4.94 -3.05 -9.57
CA ALA A 67 -5.49 -4.12 -10.40
C ALA A 67 -4.44 -5.09 -10.96
N ARG A 68 -3.23 -4.61 -11.32
CA ARG A 68 -2.15 -5.51 -11.79
C ARG A 68 -1.50 -6.28 -10.65
N ALA A 69 -1.24 -5.61 -9.54
CA ALA A 69 -0.63 -6.23 -8.36
C ALA A 69 -1.56 -7.29 -7.75
N GLU A 70 -2.88 -7.06 -7.78
CA GLU A 70 -3.91 -8.02 -7.35
C GLU A 70 -3.92 -9.29 -8.18
N LEU A 71 -3.72 -9.21 -9.50
CA LEU A 71 -3.66 -10.39 -10.36
C LEU A 71 -2.46 -11.30 -10.04
N ILE A 72 -1.36 -10.71 -9.55
CA ILE A 72 -0.12 -11.43 -9.24
C ILE A 72 -0.12 -11.97 -7.81
N LEU A 73 -0.88 -11.35 -6.89
CA LEU A 73 -0.89 -11.71 -5.48
C LEU A 73 -1.18 -13.21 -5.22
N PRO A 74 -2.15 -13.88 -5.87
CA PRO A 74 -2.37 -15.31 -5.68
C PRO A 74 -1.15 -16.15 -6.05
N VAL A 75 -0.48 -15.81 -7.15
CA VAL A 75 0.75 -16.50 -7.60
C VAL A 75 1.87 -16.32 -6.58
N ILE A 76 2.03 -15.10 -6.05
CA ILE A 76 3.00 -14.83 -4.98
C ILE A 76 2.68 -15.66 -3.73
N LYS A 77 1.41 -15.72 -3.31
CA LYS A 77 0.99 -16.52 -2.15
C LYS A 77 1.23 -18.01 -2.38
N ASP A 78 1.00 -18.52 -3.58
CA ASP A 78 1.26 -19.91 -3.94
C ASP A 78 2.77 -20.23 -3.91
N ILE A 79 3.62 -19.31 -4.38
CA ILE A 79 5.09 -19.47 -4.37
C ILE A 79 5.62 -19.43 -2.93
N ILE A 80 5.16 -18.47 -2.14
CA ILE A 80 5.64 -18.26 -0.77
C ILE A 80 5.11 -19.34 0.17
N GLY A 81 3.90 -19.85 -0.08
CA GLY A 81 3.26 -20.87 0.75
C GLY A 81 2.77 -20.34 2.09
N ASN A 82 2.71 -21.22 3.11
CA ASN A 82 2.28 -20.82 4.45
C ASN A 82 3.42 -20.09 5.18
N LEU A 83 3.15 -18.86 5.62
CA LEU A 83 4.07 -18.02 6.39
C LEU A 83 3.82 -18.05 7.91
N GLU A 84 2.79 -18.77 8.36
CA GLU A 84 2.53 -18.98 9.78
C GLU A 84 3.73 -19.63 10.47
N GLY A 85 4.15 -19.07 11.61
CA GLY A 85 5.28 -19.62 12.39
C GLY A 85 6.48 -18.68 12.52
N GLY A 86 6.35 -17.42 12.10
CA GLY A 86 7.29 -16.37 12.49
C GLY A 86 8.48 -16.18 11.53
N VAL A 87 8.23 -16.32 10.24
CA VAL A 87 9.21 -15.98 9.18
C VAL A 87 9.40 -14.47 9.11
N SER A 88 10.65 -14.03 8.94
CA SER A 88 10.99 -12.63 8.63
C SER A 88 11.14 -12.46 7.12
N VAL A 89 10.50 -11.44 6.55
CA VAL A 89 10.46 -11.19 5.10
C VAL A 89 11.27 -9.93 4.74
N LEU A 90 12.00 -10.01 3.64
CA LEU A 90 12.63 -8.85 2.98
C LEU A 90 11.99 -8.66 1.60
N ASP A 91 11.32 -7.53 1.40
CA ASP A 91 10.71 -7.12 0.13
C ASP A 91 11.64 -6.15 -0.60
N ILE A 92 12.19 -6.57 -1.75
CA ILE A 92 13.16 -5.80 -2.55
C ILE A 92 12.42 -5.15 -3.71
N ALA A 93 12.70 -3.86 -3.95
CA ALA A 93 11.91 -3.01 -4.85
C ALA A 93 10.44 -2.93 -4.38
N CYS A 94 10.26 -2.80 -3.06
CA CYS A 94 8.96 -2.86 -2.40
C CYS A 94 7.98 -1.77 -2.85
N SER A 95 8.45 -0.77 -3.60
CA SER A 95 7.62 0.33 -4.08
C SER A 95 6.96 1.01 -2.86
N PRO A 96 5.74 1.59 -2.95
CA PRO A 96 5.03 2.07 -1.75
C PRO A 96 4.60 0.99 -0.74
N GLY A 97 5.04 -0.27 -0.89
CA GLY A 97 4.81 -1.35 0.07
C GLY A 97 3.51 -2.14 -0.08
N TYR A 98 2.88 -2.12 -1.27
CA TYR A 98 1.63 -2.86 -1.52
C TYR A 98 1.73 -4.34 -1.09
N PHE A 99 2.76 -5.05 -1.55
CA PHE A 99 2.95 -6.46 -1.17
C PHE A 99 3.36 -6.60 0.29
N MET A 100 4.08 -5.64 0.87
CA MET A 100 4.43 -5.69 2.29
C MET A 100 3.18 -5.76 3.16
N PHE A 101 2.17 -4.92 2.92
CA PHE A 101 0.91 -4.99 3.67
C PHE A 101 0.19 -6.33 3.46
N LYS A 102 0.12 -6.81 2.21
CA LYS A 102 -0.54 -8.10 1.91
C LYS A 102 0.17 -9.31 2.51
N ILE A 103 1.49 -9.24 2.68
CA ILE A 103 2.29 -10.30 3.31
C ILE A 103 2.27 -10.18 4.84
N ALA A 104 2.17 -8.97 5.39
CA ALA A 104 1.99 -8.74 6.84
C ALA A 104 0.73 -9.45 7.35
N ASP A 105 -0.36 -9.40 6.59
CA ASP A 105 -1.64 -10.08 6.88
C ASP A 105 -1.53 -11.62 6.96
N LEU A 106 -0.41 -12.20 6.50
CA LEU A 106 -0.18 -13.65 6.52
C LEU A 106 0.53 -14.14 7.80
N GLY A 107 0.70 -13.29 8.81
CA GLY A 107 1.22 -13.70 10.11
C GLY A 107 2.75 -13.85 10.18
N VAL A 108 3.47 -13.12 9.34
CA VAL A 108 4.94 -13.02 9.40
C VAL A 108 5.41 -12.41 10.74
N LYS A 109 6.62 -12.77 11.19
CA LYS A 109 7.22 -12.18 12.41
C LYS A 109 7.62 -10.72 12.21
N SER A 110 8.20 -10.43 11.05
CA SER A 110 8.63 -9.08 10.68
C SER A 110 8.73 -8.97 9.18
N ILE A 111 8.56 -7.76 8.65
CA ILE A 111 8.76 -7.48 7.24
C ILE A 111 9.57 -6.19 7.08
N THR A 112 10.57 -6.23 6.22
CA THR A 112 11.43 -5.09 5.88
C THR A 112 11.33 -4.84 4.39
N GLY A 113 11.11 -3.59 4.00
CA GLY A 113 11.09 -3.17 2.60
C GLY A 113 12.34 -2.40 2.24
N VAL A 114 12.86 -2.61 1.03
CA VAL A 114 13.96 -1.82 0.47
C VAL A 114 13.59 -1.38 -0.94
N ASP A 115 13.68 -0.08 -1.18
CA ASP A 115 13.55 0.51 -2.51
C ASP A 115 14.68 1.52 -2.74
N VAL A 116 15.09 1.68 -3.99
CA VAL A 116 16.12 2.65 -4.37
C VAL A 116 15.58 4.08 -4.40
N ARG A 117 14.25 4.23 -4.48
CA ARG A 117 13.60 5.53 -4.53
C ARG A 117 13.10 5.93 -3.14
N GLU A 118 13.60 7.07 -2.65
CA GLU A 118 13.29 7.59 -1.32
C GLU A 118 11.80 7.95 -1.14
N ASP A 119 11.17 8.41 -2.21
CA ASP A 119 9.74 8.71 -2.28
C ASP A 119 8.86 7.49 -1.99
N HIS A 120 9.24 6.29 -2.45
CA HIS A 120 8.55 5.04 -2.15
C HIS A 120 8.64 4.70 -0.65
N ALA A 121 9.80 4.92 -0.02
CA ALA A 121 9.97 4.73 1.41
C ALA A 121 9.13 5.72 2.23
N ASN A 122 9.06 6.99 1.82
CA ASN A 122 8.23 7.98 2.49
C ASN A 122 6.73 7.69 2.33
N GLN A 123 6.31 7.19 1.17
CA GLN A 123 4.94 6.71 0.96
C GLN A 123 4.59 5.54 1.87
N PHE A 124 5.48 4.55 1.97
CA PHE A 124 5.28 3.42 2.86
C PHE A 124 5.12 3.88 4.32
N LYS A 125 5.98 4.78 4.80
CA LYS A 125 5.86 5.36 6.14
C LYS A 125 4.49 6.01 6.39
N LEU A 126 3.98 6.74 5.39
CA LEU A 126 2.68 7.39 5.49
C LEU A 126 1.55 6.37 5.55
N LEU A 127 1.57 5.36 4.67
CA LEU A 127 0.56 4.31 4.65
C LEU A 127 0.57 3.46 5.92
N ASN A 128 1.76 3.08 6.39
CA ASN A 128 1.95 2.31 7.61
C ASN A 128 1.56 3.08 8.89
N HIS A 129 1.36 4.39 8.81
CA HIS A 129 0.80 5.15 9.92
C HIS A 129 -0.72 4.94 10.08
N PHE A 130 -1.42 4.64 8.98
CA PHE A 130 -2.88 4.50 8.96
C PHE A 130 -3.39 3.06 8.90
N TYR A 131 -2.52 2.10 8.62
CA TYR A 131 -2.77 0.66 8.68
C TYR A 131 -2.33 0.07 10.02
#